data_AF-H6QDC2-F1
#
_entry.id   AF-H6QDC2-F1
#
_cell.length_a   1.000
_cell.length_b   1.000
_cell.length_c   1.000
_cell.angle_alpha   90.00
_cell.angle_beta   90.00
_cell.angle_gamma   90.00
#
_symmetry.space_group_name_H-M   'P 1'
#
loop_
_entity.id
_entity.type
_entity.pdbx_description
1 polymer ?
#
loop_
_entity_poly.entity_id
_entity_poly.type
_entity_poly.pdbx_seq_one_letter_code
_entity_poly.pdbx_strand_id
1 'polypeptide(L)'
;MSCPRCGSREVMLTPVGEYVCKKCGHRWAMPSVDYTWIELDVKKAKLFEKYIDSPIESCEELLSLLLKELDEESARYLAAKILLQRAERRRMTPAELKKLYDNAESCFK
;
A
#
# COMPACT_ATOMS: atom_id res chain seq x y z
N MET A 1 15.82 -23.95 13.50
CA MET A 1 16.35 -23.47 12.22
C MET A 1 17.45 -24.40 11.75
N SER A 2 17.55 -24.66 10.44
CA SER A 2 18.62 -25.47 9.84
C SER A 2 19.37 -24.64 8.81
N CYS A 3 20.66 -24.89 8.65
CA CYS A 3 21.48 -24.25 7.62
C CYS A 3 20.94 -24.61 6.23
N PRO A 4 20.58 -23.63 5.38
CA PRO A 4 20.01 -23.88 4.06
C PRO A 4 20.98 -24.61 3.12
N ARG A 5 22.29 -24.47 3.36
CA ARG A 5 23.34 -25.08 2.53
C ARG A 5 23.66 -26.55 2.87
N CYS A 6 23.62 -26.94 4.14
CA CYS A 6 24.12 -28.26 4.57
C CYS A 6 23.17 -29.02 5.52
N GLY A 7 22.01 -28.45 5.84
CA GLY A 7 21.00 -29.06 6.72
C GLY A 7 21.37 -29.11 8.20
N SER A 8 22.57 -28.68 8.59
CA SER A 8 22.99 -28.70 10.00
C SER A 8 22.12 -27.79 10.87
N ARG A 9 21.82 -28.23 12.09
CA ARG A 9 21.14 -27.42 13.12
C ARG A 9 22.10 -26.56 13.95
N GLU A 10 23.41 -26.72 13.74
CA GLU A 10 24.44 -25.91 14.40
C GLU A 10 24.52 -24.52 13.76
N VAL A 11 23.57 -23.67 14.10
CA VAL A 11 23.46 -22.28 13.62
C VAL A 11 23.61 -21.34 14.81
N MET A 12 24.43 -20.29 14.66
CA MET A 12 24.55 -19.20 15.63
C MET A 12 24.09 -17.89 15.00
N LEU A 13 23.46 -17.02 15.79
CA LEU A 13 23.13 -15.65 15.41
C LEU A 13 24.24 -14.72 15.90
N THR A 14 24.76 -13.89 15.00
CA THR A 14 25.76 -12.88 15.33
C THR A 14 25.09 -11.61 15.87
N PRO A 15 25.81 -10.75 16.62
CA PRO A 15 25.28 -9.46 17.10
C PRO A 15 24.85 -8.50 15.99
N VAL A 16 25.34 -8.71 14.76
CA VAL A 16 24.99 -7.91 13.57
C VAL A 16 23.78 -8.47 12.80
N GLY A 17 23.07 -9.47 13.36
CA GLY A 17 21.86 -10.00 12.75
C GLY A 17 22.10 -10.98 11.59
N GLU A 18 23.24 -11.67 11.57
CA GLU A 18 23.53 -12.74 10.60
C GLU A 18 23.51 -14.11 11.25
N TYR A 19 22.90 -15.08 10.57
CA TYR A 19 23.04 -16.48 10.91
C TYR A 19 24.32 -17.05 10.31
N VAL A 20 25.06 -17.81 11.12
CA VAL A 20 26.28 -18.52 10.70
C VAL A 20 26.15 -19.99 11.06
N CYS A 21 26.36 -20.87 10.08
CA CYS A 21 26.44 -22.30 10.35
C CYS A 21 27.85 -22.67 10.85
N LYS A 22 27.94 -23.25 12.05
CA LYS A 22 29.24 -23.69 12.61
C LYS A 22 29.86 -24.87 11.85
N LYS A 23 29.03 -25.70 11.19
CA LYS A 23 29.48 -26.89 10.46
C LYS A 23 30.09 -26.59 9.10
N CYS A 24 29.49 -25.70 8.31
CA CYS A 24 29.94 -25.41 6.94
C CYS A 24 30.38 -23.96 6.71
N GLY A 25 30.31 -23.10 7.73
CA GLY A 25 30.72 -21.69 7.67
C GLY A 25 29.79 -20.79 6.86
N HIS A 26 28.68 -21.30 6.31
CA HIS A 26 27.73 -20.51 5.52
C HIS A 26 27.09 -19.43 6.39
N ARG A 27 26.97 -18.22 5.83
CA ARG A 27 26.39 -17.04 6.48
C ARG A 27 25.20 -16.54 5.67
N TRP A 28 24.12 -16.15 6.34
CA TRP A 28 22.95 -15.55 5.71
C TRP A 28 22.28 -14.58 6.67
N ALA A 29 21.66 -13.52 6.13
CA ALA A 29 20.98 -12.51 6.94
C ALA A 29 19.80 -13.12 7.71
N MET A 30 19.53 -12.57 8.90
CA MET A 30 18.28 -12.83 9.60
C MET A 30 17.13 -12.30 8.73
N PRO A 31 16.07 -13.10 8.48
CA PRO A 31 14.89 -12.60 7.80
C PRO A 31 14.34 -11.39 8.55
N SER A 32 14.35 -10.22 7.91
CA SER A 32 13.64 -9.04 8.39
C SER A 32 12.20 -9.08 7.89
N VAL A 33 11.28 -8.58 8.70
CA VAL A 33 9.91 -8.35 8.24
C VAL A 33 9.95 -7.19 7.25
N ASP A 34 9.36 -7.39 6.07
CA ASP A 34 9.15 -6.33 5.11
C ASP A 34 8.06 -5.40 5.64
N TYR A 35 8.43 -4.14 5.89
CA TYR A 35 7.51 -3.10 6.37
C TYR A 35 7.03 -2.15 5.27
N THR A 36 7.44 -2.35 4.02
CA THR A 36 7.06 -1.48 2.89
C THR A 36 5.55 -1.38 2.71
N TRP A 37 4.81 -2.45 3.01
CA TRP A 37 3.34 -2.43 2.99
C TRP A 37 2.75 -1.46 4.03
N ILE A 38 3.35 -1.36 5.23
CA ILE A 38 2.91 -0.41 6.27
C ILE A 38 3.17 1.01 5.81
N GLU A 39 4.35 1.25 5.24
CA GLU A 39 4.72 2.57 4.73
C GLU A 39 3.74 3.02 3.64
N LEU A 40 3.36 2.11 2.74
CA LEU A 40 2.37 2.36 1.69
C LEU A 40 0.99 2.67 2.27
N ASP A 41 0.52 1.91 3.26
CA ASP A 41 -0.78 2.13 3.91
C ASP A 41 -0.83 3.45 4.68
N VAL A 42 0.24 3.79 5.40
CA VAL A 42 0.38 5.09 6.07
C VAL A 42 0.38 6.23 5.05
N LYS A 43 1.04 6.05 3.90
CA LYS A 43 1.04 7.03 2.82
C LYS A 43 -0.37 7.21 2.22
N LYS A 44 -1.07 6.12 1.95
CA LYS A 44 -2.47 6.14 1.48
C LYS A 44 -3.39 6.85 2.46
N ALA A 45 -3.26 6.60 3.77
CA ALA A 45 -4.05 7.27 4.79
C ALA A 45 -3.81 8.79 4.83
N LYS A 46 -2.55 9.23 4.76
CA LYS A 46 -2.21 10.67 4.69
C LYS A 46 -2.77 11.35 3.44
N LEU A 47 -2.68 10.69 2.29
CA LEU A 47 -3.25 11.20 1.03
C LEU A 47 -4.78 11.23 1.07
N PHE A 48 -5.40 10.23 1.69
CA PHE A 48 -6.85 10.22 1.92
C PHE A 48 -7.29 11.44 2.73
N GLU A 49 -6.69 11.68 3.90
CA GLU A 49 -7.00 12.84 4.74
C GLU A 49 -6.77 14.17 4.03
N LYS A 50 -5.68 14.25 3.25
CA LYS A 50 -5.35 15.45 2.47
C LYS A 50 -6.43 15.78 1.43
N TYR A 51 -6.95 14.76 0.77
CA TYR A 51 -7.85 14.96 -0.36
C TYR A 51 -9.32 14.73 -0.03
N ILE A 52 -9.72 14.14 1.10
CA ILE A 52 -11.13 13.81 1.35
C ILE A 52 -12.05 15.04 1.31
N ASP A 53 -11.59 16.20 1.77
CA ASP A 53 -12.36 17.46 1.77
C ASP A 53 -11.88 18.47 0.71
N SER A 54 -11.01 18.04 -0.21
CA SER A 54 -10.52 18.87 -1.33
C SER A 54 -11.63 19.20 -2.36
N PRO A 55 -11.62 20.38 -2.99
CA PRO A 55 -12.63 20.79 -3.98
C PRO A 55 -12.55 20.06 -5.34
N ILE A 56 -11.61 19.11 -5.52
CA ILE A 56 -11.40 18.39 -6.79
C ILE A 56 -12.53 17.39 -7.05
N GLU A 57 -13.42 17.62 -8.01
CA GLU A 57 -14.59 16.74 -8.22
C GLU A 57 -14.40 15.65 -9.29
N SER A 58 -13.35 15.74 -10.12
CA SER A 58 -13.10 14.77 -11.20
C SER A 58 -12.12 13.67 -10.79
N CYS A 59 -12.37 12.43 -11.24
CA CYS A 59 -11.43 11.33 -11.01
C CYS A 59 -10.09 11.58 -11.70
N GLU A 60 -10.07 12.05 -12.95
CA GLU A 60 -8.84 12.32 -13.70
C GLU A 60 -7.90 13.28 -12.97
N GLU A 61 -8.43 14.39 -12.45
CA GLU A 61 -7.62 15.37 -11.73
C GLU A 61 -7.09 14.78 -10.43
N LEU A 62 -7.92 14.08 -9.66
CA LEU A 62 -7.51 13.42 -8.41
C LEU A 62 -6.44 12.35 -8.67
N LEU A 63 -6.61 11.56 -9.72
CA LEU A 63 -5.71 10.48 -10.12
C LEU A 63 -4.35 11.03 -10.58
N SER A 64 -4.34 12.13 -11.34
CA SER A 64 -3.09 12.82 -11.73
C SER A 64 -2.25 13.30 -10.54
N LEU A 65 -2.89 13.63 -9.42
CA LEU A 65 -2.20 14.01 -8.18
C LEU A 65 -1.72 12.81 -7.39
N LEU A 66 -2.50 11.73 -7.34
CA LEU A 66 -2.17 10.52 -6.60
C LEU A 66 -1.05 9.72 -7.29
N LEU A 67 -1.00 9.69 -8.63
CA LEU A 67 0.06 9.04 -9.41
C LEU A 67 1.47 9.64 -9.18
N LYS A 68 1.56 10.86 -8.64
CA LYS A 68 2.85 11.46 -8.26
C LYS A 68 3.47 10.79 -7.04
N GLU A 69 2.65 10.07 -6.28
CA GLU A 69 2.97 9.58 -4.94
C GLU A 69 2.77 8.08 -4.79
N LEU A 70 1.91 7.48 -5.61
CA LEU A 70 1.51 6.08 -5.55
C LEU A 70 1.69 5.42 -6.92
N ASP A 71 1.84 4.09 -6.90
CA ASP A 71 1.66 3.30 -8.11
C ASP A 71 0.23 3.42 -8.66
N GLU A 72 0.04 3.01 -9.90
CA GLU A 72 -1.22 3.17 -10.62
C GLU A 72 -2.40 2.47 -9.95
N GLU A 73 -2.21 1.25 -9.47
CA GLU A 73 -3.25 0.47 -8.79
C GLU A 73 -3.69 1.14 -7.48
N SER A 74 -2.71 1.52 -6.66
CA SER A 74 -2.90 2.23 -5.41
C SER A 74 -3.55 3.60 -5.59
N ALA A 75 -3.16 4.34 -6.63
CA ALA A 75 -3.73 5.65 -6.95
C ALA A 75 -5.20 5.55 -7.38
N ARG A 76 -5.52 4.61 -8.29
CA ARG A 76 -6.88 4.31 -8.76
C ARG A 76 -7.80 3.93 -7.61
N TYR A 77 -7.35 3.00 -6.76
CA TYR A 77 -8.10 2.56 -5.58
C TYR A 77 -8.40 3.72 -4.62
N LEU A 78 -7.38 4.52 -4.30
CA LEU A 78 -7.55 5.63 -3.37
C LEU A 78 -8.44 6.75 -3.95
N ALA A 79 -8.32 7.05 -5.24
CA ALA A 79 -9.19 8.01 -5.92
C ALA A 79 -10.66 7.61 -5.82
N ALA A 80 -10.99 6.35 -6.18
CA ALA A 80 -12.34 5.82 -6.09
C ALA A 80 -12.88 5.89 -4.66
N LYS A 81 -12.07 5.51 -3.66
CA LYS A 81 -12.45 5.55 -2.24
C LYS A 81 -12.78 6.97 -1.77
N ILE A 82 -11.97 7.96 -2.12
CA ILE A 82 -12.21 9.37 -1.75
C ILE A 82 -13.53 9.85 -2.34
N LEU A 83 -13.74 9.58 -3.64
CA LEU A 83 -14.95 9.99 -4.35
C LEU A 83 -16.19 9.37 -3.72
N LEU A 84 -16.20 8.05 -3.49
CA LEU A 84 -17.30 7.35 -2.82
C LEU A 84 -17.58 7.91 -1.41
N GLN A 85 -16.54 8.12 -0.60
CA GLN A 85 -16.73 8.61 0.75
C GLN A 85 -17.31 10.04 0.78
N ARG A 86 -16.94 10.89 -0.17
CA ARG A 86 -17.57 12.21 -0.33
C ARG A 86 -19.03 12.10 -0.74
N ALA A 87 -19.35 11.13 -1.60
CA ALA A 87 -20.71 10.83 -2.02
C ALA A 87 -21.61 10.38 -0.87
N GLU A 88 -21.04 9.71 0.13
CA GLU A 88 -21.75 9.30 1.34
C GLU A 88 -21.91 10.47 2.33
N ARG A 89 -20.88 11.32 2.47
CA ARG A 89 -20.91 12.50 3.37
C ARG A 89 -21.92 13.54 2.89
N ARG A 90 -21.95 13.82 1.60
CA ARG A 90 -22.99 14.62 0.97
C ARG A 90 -24.21 13.70 0.90
N ARG A 91 -25.32 13.95 1.59
CA ARG A 91 -26.54 13.10 1.51
C ARG A 91 -27.18 13.20 0.12
N MET A 92 -26.49 12.65 -0.87
CA MET A 92 -26.79 12.85 -2.27
C MET A 92 -28.03 12.08 -2.68
N THR A 93 -28.69 12.61 -3.69
CA THR A 93 -29.84 11.93 -4.31
C THR A 93 -29.37 10.67 -5.05
N PRO A 94 -30.23 9.67 -5.26
CA PRO A 94 -29.87 8.45 -5.98
C PRO A 94 -29.27 8.68 -7.38
N ALA A 95 -29.64 9.77 -8.06
CA ALA A 95 -29.11 10.13 -9.38
C ALA A 95 -27.66 10.66 -9.32
N GLU A 96 -27.33 11.44 -8.29
CA GLU A 96 -25.97 11.94 -8.04
C GLU A 96 -25.05 10.81 -7.57
N LEU A 97 -25.57 9.90 -6.74
CA LEU A 97 -24.87 8.70 -6.31
C LEU A 97 -24.48 7.84 -7.51
N LYS A 98 -25.41 7.64 -8.46
CA LYS A 98 -25.16 6.88 -9.70
C LYS A 98 -24.05 7.50 -10.54
N LYS A 99 -24.08 8.81 -10.80
CA LYS A 99 -22.99 9.51 -11.51
C LYS A 99 -21.62 9.31 -10.84
N LEU A 100 -21.61 9.22 -9.51
CA LEU A 100 -20.38 9.09 -8.76
C LEU A 100 -19.85 7.65 -8.75
N TYR A 101 -20.72 6.65 -8.71
CA TYR A 101 -20.34 5.26 -8.99
C TYR A 101 -19.82 5.09 -10.42
N ASP A 102 -20.49 5.67 -11.42
CA ASP A 102 -20.04 5.63 -12.81
C ASP A 102 -18.64 6.29 -12.96
N ASN A 103 -18.38 7.41 -12.26
CA ASN A 103 -17.07 8.05 -12.19
C ASN A 103 -16.04 7.21 -11.43
N ALA A 104 -16.41 6.56 -10.33
CA ALA A 104 -15.51 5.68 -9.57
C ALA A 104 -15.14 4.43 -10.38
N GLU A 105 -16.09 3.84 -11.12
CA GLU A 105 -15.85 2.75 -12.06
C GLU A 105 -14.87 3.16 -13.17
N SER A 106 -14.93 4.41 -13.64
CA SER A 106 -13.98 4.91 -14.64
C SER A 106 -12.53 4.91 -14.12
N CYS A 107 -12.32 5.06 -12.81
CA CYS A 107 -10.99 4.97 -12.21
C CYS A 107 -10.42 3.55 -12.26
N PHE A 108 -11.23 2.51 -12.51
CA PHE A 108 -10.78 1.12 -12.60
C PHE A 108 -10.53 0.64 -14.03
N LYS A 109 -10.92 1.43 -15.06
CA LYS A 109 -10.60 1.16 -16.47
C LYS A 109 -9.21 1.71 -16.77
#